data_AF-A0A949FLK8-F1
#
_entry.id   AF-A0A949FLK8-F1
#
_cell.length_a   1.000
_cell.length_b   1.000
_cell.length_c   1.000
_cell.angle_alpha   90.00
_cell.angle_beta   90.00
_cell.angle_gamma   90.00
#
_symmetry.space_group_name_H-M   'P 1'
#
loop_
_entity.id
_entity.type
_entity.pdbx_description
1 polymer ?
#
loop_
_entity_poly.entity_id
_entity_poly.type
_entity_poly.pdbx_seq_one_letter_code
_entity_poly.pdbx_strand_id
1 'polypeptide(L)'
;NLTQQYPHDAMTLNNTAWMCALCGRRLEEAKEFSSKAVALRPDPTYLDTLAEIEFRLGSPQSAIAISQKCRELEPREDQHRKQIKRFFQALEKSKTNNESP
;
A
#
# COMPACT_ATOMS: atom_id res chain seq x y z
N ASN A 1 25.67 -13.02 6.83
CA ASN A 1 25.74 -11.56 7.01
C ASN A 1 24.79 -10.94 5.98
N LEU A 2 23.53 -10.70 6.34
CA LEU A 2 22.44 -10.38 5.38
C LEU A 2 22.32 -8.89 5.03
N THR A 3 23.21 -8.06 5.57
CA THR A 3 23.22 -6.60 5.44
C THR A 3 23.79 -6.10 4.09
N GLN A 4 24.17 -6.99 3.17
CA GLN A 4 24.71 -6.64 1.85
C GLN A 4 23.70 -6.74 0.69
N GLN A 5 22.45 -7.18 0.92
CA GLN A 5 21.57 -7.59 -0.19
C GLN A 5 20.55 -6.56 -0.67
N TYR A 6 20.37 -5.44 0.04
CA TYR A 6 19.47 -4.37 -0.39
C TYR A 6 20.09 -3.01 -0.05
N PRO A 7 20.30 -2.10 -1.03
CA PRO A 7 20.59 -0.71 -0.74
C PRO A 7 19.53 -0.19 0.24
N HIS A 8 19.95 0.20 1.43
CA HIS A 8 19.09 0.64 2.54
C HIS A 8 18.43 2.01 2.27
N ASP A 9 18.24 2.41 1.02
CA ASP A 9 17.52 3.62 0.67
C ASP A 9 16.02 3.34 0.50
N ALA A 10 15.22 4.35 0.83
CA ALA A 10 13.75 4.25 0.81
C ALA A 10 13.22 3.87 -0.59
N MET A 11 13.91 4.28 -1.65
CA MET A 11 13.50 4.01 -3.03
C MET A 11 13.63 2.54 -3.40
N THR A 12 14.75 1.90 -3.05
CA THR A 12 15.00 0.50 -3.34
C THR A 12 14.07 -0.41 -2.56
N LEU A 13 13.80 -0.07 -1.29
CA LEU A 13 12.79 -0.74 -0.49
C LEU A 13 11.40 -0.63 -1.12
N ASN A 14 11.00 0.57 -1.54
CA ASN A 14 9.72 0.79 -2.18
C ASN A 14 9.59 0.05 -3.52
N ASN A 15 10.60 0.13 -4.38
CA ASN A 15 10.60 -0.54 -5.68
C ASN A 15 10.50 -2.05 -5.51
N THR A 16 11.22 -2.62 -4.54
CA THR A 16 11.12 -4.05 -4.21
C THR A 16 9.71 -4.42 -3.77
N ALA A 17 9.14 -3.64 -2.85
CA ALA A 17 7.79 -3.86 -2.36
C ALA A 17 6.73 -3.77 -3.48
N TRP A 18 6.85 -2.77 -4.35
CA TRP A 18 5.97 -2.57 -5.50
C TRP A 18 6.00 -3.75 -6.46
N MET A 19 7.20 -4.28 -6.78
CA MET A 19 7.33 -5.47 -7.64
C MET A 19 6.69 -6.70 -7.01
N CYS A 20 6.86 -6.92 -5.70
CA CYS A 20 6.19 -7.99 -4.97
C CYS A 20 4.66 -7.84 -5.04
N ALA A 21 4.14 -6.63 -4.83
CA ALA A 21 2.72 -6.31 -4.90
C ALA A 21 2.13 -6.59 -6.30
N LEU A 22 2.80 -6.10 -7.35
CA LEU A 22 2.41 -6.32 -8.75
C LEU A 22 2.34 -7.80 -9.10
N CYS A 23 3.34 -8.58 -8.69
CA CYS A 23 3.37 -10.02 -8.92
C CYS A 23 2.39 -10.80 -8.04
N GLY A 24 1.79 -10.17 -7.01
CA GLY A 24 0.93 -10.83 -6.03
C GLY A 24 1.68 -11.89 -5.21
N ARG A 25 2.98 -11.68 -4.94
CA ARG A 25 3.86 -12.66 -4.27
C ARG A 25 4.55 -11.99 -3.09
N ARG A 26 4.81 -12.78 -2.03
CA ARG A 26 5.55 -12.32 -0.84
C ARG A 26 4.95 -11.03 -0.26
N LEU A 27 3.62 -10.95 -0.19
CA LEU A 27 2.91 -9.70 0.18
C LEU A 27 3.24 -9.23 1.59
N GLU A 28 3.45 -10.14 2.55
CA GLU A 28 3.88 -9.77 3.91
C GLU A 28 5.28 -9.14 3.90
N GLU A 29 6.20 -9.68 3.11
CA GLU A 29 7.53 -9.10 2.99
C GLU A 29 7.51 -7.77 2.22
N ALA A 30 6.62 -7.65 1.23
CA ALA A 30 6.35 -6.39 0.55
C ALA A 30 5.88 -5.33 1.57
N LYS A 31 5.01 -5.70 2.50
CA LYS A 31 4.54 -4.82 3.58
C LYS A 31 5.70 -4.38 4.47
N GLU A 32 6.61 -5.29 4.84
CA GLU A 32 7.80 -4.93 5.61
C GLU A 32 8.70 -3.93 4.86
N PHE A 33 8.99 -4.17 3.59
CA PHE A 33 9.82 -3.28 2.79
C PHE A 33 9.17 -1.91 2.58
N SER A 34 7.88 -1.89 2.22
CA SER A 34 7.15 -0.64 2.01
C SER A 34 7.00 0.17 3.30
N SER A 35 6.72 -0.50 4.44
CA SER A 35 6.66 0.16 5.75
C SER A 35 8.01 0.80 6.12
N LYS A 36 9.12 0.11 5.87
CA LYS A 36 10.47 0.65 6.06
C LYS A 36 10.74 1.84 5.13
N ALA A 37 10.32 1.77 3.86
CA ALA A 37 10.45 2.86 2.90
C ALA A 37 9.71 4.13 3.37
N VAL A 38 8.45 3.99 3.79
CA VAL A 38 7.63 5.08 4.32
C VAL A 38 8.24 5.67 5.61
N ALA A 39 8.76 4.82 6.50
CA ALA A 39 9.41 5.27 7.73
C ALA A 39 10.70 6.08 7.46
N LEU A 40 11.46 5.69 6.45
CA LEU A 40 12.66 6.43 6.02
C LEU A 40 12.29 7.73 5.30
N ARG A 41 11.25 7.71 4.46
CA ARG A 41 10.76 8.87 3.73
C ARG A 41 9.25 8.75 3.49
N PRO A 42 8.41 9.58 4.13
CA PRO A 42 6.96 9.54 3.95
C PRO A 42 6.54 10.24 2.65
N ASP A 43 6.96 9.66 1.52
CA ASP A 43 6.67 10.11 0.17
C ASP A 43 5.29 9.60 -0.29
N PRO A 44 4.49 10.42 -0.99
CA PRO A 44 3.19 10.01 -1.55
C PRO A 44 3.26 8.72 -2.38
N THR A 45 4.30 8.54 -3.18
CA THR A 45 4.51 7.32 -3.99
C THR A 45 4.69 6.08 -3.11
N TYR A 46 5.34 6.24 -1.96
CA TYR A 46 5.63 5.13 -1.04
C TYR A 46 4.40 4.79 -0.20
N LEU A 47 3.62 5.81 0.17
CA LEU A 47 2.32 5.63 0.80
C LEU A 47 1.33 4.94 -0.14
N ASP A 48 1.30 5.30 -1.42
CA ASP A 48 0.44 4.65 -2.44
C ASP A 48 0.82 3.16 -2.59
N THR A 49 2.12 2.86 -2.64
CA THR A 49 2.62 1.48 -2.66
C THR A 49 2.18 0.69 -1.43
N LEU A 50 2.33 1.27 -0.23
CA LEU A 50 1.91 0.61 1.02
C LEU A 50 0.40 0.37 1.06
N ALA A 51 -0.40 1.34 0.60
CA ALA A 51 -1.85 1.21 0.53
C ALA A 51 -2.28 0.06 -0.40
N GLU A 52 -1.64 -0.09 -1.57
CA GLU A 52 -1.92 -1.21 -2.47
C GLU A 52 -1.56 -2.56 -1.85
N ILE A 53 -0.46 -2.64 -1.09
CA ILE A 53 -0.06 -3.87 -0.40
C ILE A 53 -1.06 -4.24 0.70
N GLU A 54 -1.44 -3.29 1.56
CA GLU A 54 -2.46 -3.53 2.60
C GLU A 54 -3.78 -4.00 1.98
N PHE A 55 -4.17 -3.42 0.85
CA PHE A 55 -5.36 -3.85 0.12
C PHE A 55 -5.25 -5.29 -0.37
N ARG A 56 -4.11 -5.67 -0.98
CA ARG A 56 -3.86 -7.04 -1.46
C ARG A 56 -3.77 -8.06 -0.34
N LEU A 57 -3.37 -7.63 0.86
CA LEU A 57 -3.40 -8.43 2.09
C LEU A 57 -4.80 -8.54 2.73
N GLY A 58 -5.84 -7.98 2.09
CA GLY A 58 -7.21 -8.06 2.61
C GLY A 58 -7.51 -7.07 3.73
N SER A 59 -6.71 -5.99 3.85
CA SER A 59 -6.89 -4.91 4.83
C SER A 59 -7.33 -3.60 4.16
N PRO A 60 -8.53 -3.54 3.54
CA PRO A 60 -8.98 -2.35 2.81
C PRO A 60 -9.17 -1.11 3.70
N GLN A 61 -9.47 -1.27 5.00
CA GLN A 61 -9.54 -0.17 5.95
C GLN A 61 -8.17 0.52 6.11
N SER A 62 -7.10 -0.27 6.28
CA SER A 62 -5.72 0.24 6.35
C SER A 62 -5.34 0.92 5.05
N ALA A 63 -5.66 0.30 3.91
CA ALA A 63 -5.39 0.87 2.60
C ALA A 63 -6.05 2.25 2.41
N ILE A 64 -7.33 2.40 2.80
CA ILE A 64 -8.05 3.68 2.74
C ILE A 64 -7.37 4.74 3.62
N ALA A 65 -7.04 4.40 4.87
CA ALA A 65 -6.42 5.34 5.80
C ALA A 65 -5.05 5.84 5.28
N ILE A 66 -4.27 4.96 4.64
CA ILE A 66 -2.97 5.32 4.07
C ILE A 66 -3.15 6.18 2.81
N SER A 67 -4.06 5.83 1.90
CA SER A 67 -4.33 6.66 0.71
C SER A 67 -4.91 8.03 1.07
N GLN A 68 -5.62 8.17 2.19
CA GLN A 68 -6.05 9.47 2.71
C GLN A 68 -4.86 10.35 3.11
N LYS A 69 -3.87 9.79 3.82
CA LYS A 69 -2.61 10.49 4.14
C LYS A 69 -1.85 10.87 2.86
N CYS A 70 -1.82 9.98 1.87
CA CYS A 70 -1.22 10.26 0.57
C CYS A 70 -1.85 11.51 -0.08
N ARG A 71 -3.18 11.60 -0.08
CA ARG A 71 -3.91 12.74 -0.62
C ARG A 71 -3.72 14.04 0.19
N GLU A 72 -3.48 13.96 1.50
CA GLU A 72 -3.15 15.15 2.30
C GLU A 72 -1.81 15.77 1.87
N LEU A 73 -0.87 14.93 1.44
CA LEU A 73 0.44 15.37 0.92
C LEU A 73 0.36 15.81 -0.55
N GLU A 74 -0.44 15.13 -1.38
CA GLU A 74 -0.66 15.45 -2.79
C GLU A 74 -2.16 15.54 -3.14
N PRO A 75 -2.82 16.68 -2.83
CA PRO A 75 -4.28 16.82 -2.98
C PRO A 75 -4.78 16.87 -4.42
N ARG A 76 -3.89 17.12 -5.39
CA ARG A 76 -4.25 17.41 -6.79
C ARG A 76 -4.21 16.18 -7.70
N GLU A 77 -3.80 15.03 -7.18
CA GLU A 77 -3.66 13.81 -7.98
C GLU A 77 -4.95 13.00 -8.06
N ASP A 78 -5.55 12.99 -9.24
CA ASP A 78 -6.80 12.29 -9.53
C ASP A 78 -6.70 10.77 -9.31
N GLN A 79 -5.49 10.23 -9.42
CA GLN A 79 -5.21 8.81 -9.26
C GLN A 79 -5.50 8.32 -7.83
N HIS A 80 -5.11 9.06 -6.80
CA HIS A 80 -5.35 8.67 -5.41
C HIS A 80 -6.86 8.64 -5.08
N ARG A 81 -7.64 9.56 -5.65
CA ARG A 81 -9.11 9.54 -5.52
C ARG A 81 -9.72 8.27 -6.09
N LYS A 82 -9.26 7.83 -7.27
CA LYS A 82 -9.72 6.58 -7.89
C LYS A 82 -9.33 5.36 -7.06
N GLN A 83 -8.12 5.36 -6.51
CA GLN A 83 -7.62 4.27 -5.67
C GLN A 83 -8.44 4.14 -4.37
N ILE A 84 -8.69 5.25 -3.68
CA ILE A 84 -9.55 5.30 -2.48
C ILE A 84 -10.95 4.77 -2.81
N LYS A 85 -11.56 5.21 -3.92
CA LYS A 85 -12.88 4.72 -4.34
C LYS A 85 -12.89 3.20 -4.55
N ARG A 86 -11.86 2.65 -5.19
CA ARG A 86 -11.73 1.20 -5.38
C ARG A 86 -11.66 0.45 -4.05
N PHE A 87 -10.89 0.95 -3.08
CA PHE A 87 -10.79 0.33 -1.75
C PHE A 87 -12.11 0.39 -0.98
N PHE A 88 -12.82 1.51 -1.02
CA PHE A 88 -14.15 1.63 -0.41
C PHE A 88 -15.15 0.63 -0.99
N GLN A 89 -15.22 0.51 -2.33
CA GLN A 89 -16.13 -0.43 -2.98
C GLN A 89 -15.85 -1.89 -2.61
N ALA A 90 -14.57 -2.25 -2.48
CA ALA A 90 -14.19 -3.59 -2.03
C ALA A 90 -14.56 -3.85 -0.56
N LEU A 91 -14.41 -2.85 0.31
CA LEU A 91 -14.84 -2.92 1.70
C LEU A 91 -16.36 -3.04 1.84
N GLU A 92 -17.14 -2.32 1.04
CA GLU A 92 -18.60 -2.44 1.05
C GLU A 92 -19.05 -3.83 0.60
N LYS A 93 -18.46 -4.35 -0.48
CA LYS A 93 -18.74 -5.70 -0.97
C LYS A 93 -18.42 -6.79 0.04
N SER A 94 -17.33 -6.66 0.80
CA SER A 94 -17.00 -7.67 1.83
C SER A 94 -18.00 -7.66 2.99
N LYS A 95 -18.56 -6.49 3.34
CA LYS A 95 -19.63 -6.40 4.34
C LYS A 95 -20.93 -7.05 3.85
N THR A 96 -21.36 -6.74 2.63
CA THR A 96 -22.61 -7.32 2.08
C THR A 96 -22.54 -8.84 1.92
N ASN A 97 -21.36 -9.38 1.60
CA ASN A 97 -21.16 -10.82 1.48
C ASN A 97 -21.20 -11.53 2.85
N ASN A 98 -20.87 -10.85 3.94
CA ASN A 98 -20.92 -11.39 5.30
C ASN A 98 -22.29 -11.23 5.97
N GLU A 99 -23.23 -10.51 5.35
CA GLU A 99 -24.60 -10.28 5.82
C GLU A 99 -25.64 -11.15 5.10
N SER A 100 -25.21 -12.09 4.25
CA SER A 100 -26.11 -13.09 3.63
C SER A 100 -26.38 -14.24 4.62
N PRO A 101 -27.66 -14.62 4.86
CA PRO A 101 -28.05 -15.69 5.80
C PRO A 101 -27.63 -17.08 5.34
#